data_AF-A0AAD5AXP3-F1
#
_entry.id   AF-A0AAD5AXP3-F1
#
_cell.length_a   1.000
_cell.length_b   1.000
_cell.length_c   1.000
_cell.angle_alpha   90.00
_cell.angle_beta   90.00
_cell.angle_gamma   90.00
#
_symmetry.space_group_name_H-M   'P 1'
#
loop_
_entity.id
_entity.type
_entity.pdbx_description
1 polymer ?
#
loop_
_entity_poly.entity_id
_entity_poly.type
_entity_poly.pdbx_seq_one_letter_code
_entity_poly.pdbx_strand_id
1 'polypeptide(L)'
;MEEVVSCRSSEPILTDSAQTSENTGSHVSGETEVQENSAVNSAKCEARRSRLKVFNKVMEKSLQRLVADASFNRFAHSFHPLCKQNPQMAEVIHKQFISDLQKAIQEDINRVIEEGDLQVKLEELDRLEEQAKNTPGPAWRPSGIPEQDVCSVLVPYHQGQEEYVRRELRKLQKENAALAQRVQSGRDTIVNTEQRIAAAVDEWKGSVADLESFMSSLCPSENFESL
;
A
#
# COMPACT_ATOMS: atom_id res chain seq x y z
N MET A 1 -31.15 6.96 29.50
CA MET A 1 -30.52 5.64 29.71
C MET A 1 -30.18 5.12 28.32
N GLU A 2 -29.20 5.68 27.61
CA GLU A 2 -27.75 5.78 27.94
C GLU A 2 -27.20 4.38 28.30
N GLU A 3 -26.16 3.83 27.68
CA GLU A 3 -24.94 4.47 27.18
C GLU A 3 -24.37 3.84 25.89
N VAL A 4 -23.72 4.71 25.13
CA VAL A 4 -22.77 4.44 24.04
C VAL A 4 -21.38 4.29 24.68
N VAL A 5 -20.71 3.15 24.51
CA VAL A 5 -19.33 2.98 24.98
C VAL A 5 -18.36 3.26 23.83
N SER A 6 -17.81 4.48 23.89
CA SER A 6 -16.67 4.98 23.14
C SER A 6 -15.38 4.56 23.84
N CYS A 7 -14.42 4.02 23.11
CA CYS A 7 -13.03 3.89 23.59
C CYS A 7 -12.09 4.48 22.54
N ARG A 8 -11.71 5.74 22.78
CA ARG A 8 -10.51 6.42 22.28
C ARG A 8 -9.43 6.37 23.38
N SER A 9 -8.19 6.71 22.97
CA SER A 9 -6.97 7.00 23.77
C SER A 9 -5.89 5.91 23.65
N SER A 10 -4.60 6.15 23.43
CA SER A 10 -3.80 7.37 23.18
C SER A 10 -2.40 6.94 22.68
N GLU A 11 -1.77 7.72 21.81
CA GLU A 11 -0.33 7.66 21.52
C GLU A 11 0.50 8.30 22.65
N PRO A 12 1.79 7.95 22.81
CA PRO A 12 2.76 8.84 23.43
C PRO A 12 3.84 9.29 22.43
N ILE A 13 3.97 10.61 22.31
CA ILE A 13 5.13 11.33 21.77
C ILE A 13 6.14 11.46 22.93
N LEU A 14 7.41 11.14 22.68
CA LEU A 14 8.53 11.56 23.53
C LEU A 14 9.68 12.04 22.65
N THR A 15 9.85 13.36 22.64
CA THR A 15 11.06 14.09 22.25
C THR A 15 11.91 14.29 23.49
N ASP A 16 13.23 14.09 23.40
CA ASP A 16 14.18 14.93 24.14
C ASP A 16 15.51 15.08 23.39
N SER A 17 16.05 16.28 23.44
CA SER A 17 17.28 16.78 22.82
C SER A 17 18.22 17.28 23.92
N ALA A 18 19.51 16.93 23.87
CA ALA A 18 20.66 17.78 24.28
C ALA A 18 21.95 16.92 24.16
N GLN A 19 22.89 17.25 23.25
CA GLN A 19 24.09 18.11 23.45
C GLN A 19 25.11 17.48 24.44
N THR A 20 26.43 17.38 24.19
CA THR A 20 27.38 18.37 23.62
C THR A 20 28.80 17.76 23.47
N SER A 21 29.61 18.33 22.55
CA SER A 21 31.09 18.53 22.54
C SER A 21 32.05 17.32 22.64
N GLU A 22 33.26 17.26 22.05
CA GLU A 22 34.22 18.19 21.44
C GLU A 22 35.29 17.29 20.74
N ASN A 23 35.71 17.47 19.49
CA ASN A 23 36.72 18.39 18.93
C ASN A 23 38.11 17.76 18.65
N THR A 24 38.80 18.33 17.65
CA THR A 24 40.21 18.19 17.19
C THR A 24 40.55 17.04 16.24
N GLY A 25 41.26 17.20 15.11
CA GLY A 25 41.89 18.33 14.42
C GLY A 25 42.40 17.84 13.04
N SER A 26 42.29 18.66 11.98
CA SER A 26 43.38 19.35 11.28
C SER A 26 43.98 18.63 10.04
N HIS A 27 43.60 19.14 8.86
CA HIS A 27 44.40 19.51 7.68
C HIS A 27 45.32 18.48 6.95
N VAL A 28 45.09 18.29 5.63
CA VAL A 28 46.01 18.72 4.53
C VAL A 28 45.48 18.28 3.13
N SER A 29 45.64 19.20 2.18
CA SER A 29 45.24 19.18 0.76
C SER A 29 45.91 18.11 -0.12
N GLY A 30 45.23 17.80 -1.23
CA GLY A 30 45.82 17.21 -2.43
C GLY A 30 44.78 17.10 -3.55
N GLU A 31 44.80 18.07 -4.47
CA GLU A 31 44.03 18.03 -5.73
C GLU A 31 44.53 16.88 -6.61
N THR A 32 43.62 16.13 -7.23
CA THR A 32 43.87 15.53 -8.54
C THR A 32 42.54 15.35 -9.27
N GLU A 33 42.42 16.08 -10.37
CA GLU A 33 41.38 15.96 -11.38
C GLU A 33 41.34 14.53 -11.95
N VAL A 34 40.15 13.91 -11.93
CA VAL A 34 39.77 12.91 -12.93
C VAL A 34 38.33 13.19 -13.33
N GLN A 35 38.22 14.07 -14.31
CA GLN A 35 37.06 14.24 -15.16
C GLN A 35 37.13 13.15 -16.23
N GLU A 36 36.16 12.23 -16.26
CA GLU A 36 35.67 11.62 -17.51
C GLU A 36 34.42 10.74 -17.29
N ASN A 37 33.38 11.08 -18.05
CA ASN A 37 32.43 10.14 -18.67
C ASN A 37 31.20 9.59 -17.90
N SER A 38 30.53 10.44 -17.11
CA SER A 38 29.12 10.17 -16.72
C SER A 38 28.08 10.91 -17.58
N ALA A 39 28.50 11.87 -18.41
CA ALA A 39 27.60 12.81 -19.07
C ALA A 39 27.08 12.41 -20.47
N VAL A 40 27.26 11.16 -20.91
CA VAL A 40 26.96 10.76 -22.31
C VAL A 40 25.80 9.76 -22.46
N ASN A 41 25.08 9.43 -21.38
CA ASN A 41 23.84 8.64 -21.49
C ASN A 41 22.55 9.44 -21.26
N SER A 42 22.65 10.76 -21.05
CA SER A 42 21.50 11.65 -20.83
C SER A 42 21.16 12.54 -22.04
N ALA A 43 21.56 12.12 -23.25
CA ALA A 43 21.36 12.89 -24.49
C ALA A 43 20.48 12.18 -25.54
N LYS A 44 19.73 11.15 -25.14
CA LYS A 44 18.74 10.45 -25.98
C LYS A 44 17.42 10.14 -25.26
N CYS A 45 17.03 10.96 -24.29
CA CYS A 45 15.60 11.24 -24.19
C CYS A 45 15.39 12.46 -25.09
N GLU A 46 14.89 12.25 -26.30
CA GLU A 46 14.24 13.35 -27.02
C GLU A 46 13.40 14.09 -25.99
N ALA A 47 13.63 15.40 -25.83
CA ALA A 47 12.86 16.23 -24.92
C ALA A 47 11.40 16.13 -25.38
N ARG A 48 10.69 15.14 -24.83
CA ARG A 48 9.37 14.72 -25.27
C ARG A 48 8.50 15.95 -25.13
N ARG A 49 7.83 16.33 -26.23
CA ARG A 49 7.07 17.58 -26.26
C ARG A 49 6.03 17.55 -25.15
N SER A 50 6.20 18.41 -24.13
CA SER A 50 5.25 18.57 -23.04
C SER A 50 3.84 18.76 -23.60
N ARG A 51 2.89 17.94 -23.14
CA ARG A 51 1.50 17.97 -23.62
C ARG A 51 0.87 19.35 -23.44
N LEU A 52 1.17 20.03 -22.32
CA LEU A 52 0.72 21.39 -22.08
C LEU A 52 1.24 22.38 -23.13
N LYS A 53 2.51 22.28 -23.52
CA LYS A 53 3.07 23.14 -24.59
C LYS A 53 2.39 22.88 -25.93
N VAL A 54 2.07 21.63 -26.24
CA VAL A 54 1.32 21.26 -27.45
C VAL A 54 -0.09 21.84 -27.40
N PHE A 55 -0.79 21.68 -26.27
CA PHE A 55 -2.12 22.26 -26.04
C PHE A 55 -2.12 23.77 -26.26
N ASN A 56 -1.27 24.52 -25.56
CA ASN A 56 -1.16 25.97 -25.69
C ASN A 56 -0.86 26.39 -27.13
N LYS A 57 0.00 25.63 -27.82
CA LYS A 57 0.34 25.92 -29.22
C LYS A 57 -0.85 25.72 -30.17
N VAL A 58 -1.66 24.67 -29.95
CA VAL A 58 -2.85 24.38 -30.75
C VAL A 58 -3.92 25.44 -30.51
N MET A 59 -4.14 25.83 -29.25
CA MET A 59 -5.11 26.87 -28.90
C MET A 59 -4.75 28.22 -29.51
N GLU A 60 -3.49 28.65 -29.37
CA GLU A 60 -2.98 29.88 -29.98
C GLU A 60 -3.14 29.87 -31.51
N LYS A 61 -2.75 28.77 -32.17
CA LYS A 61 -2.89 28.62 -33.62
C LYS A 61 -4.36 28.65 -34.08
N SER A 62 -5.27 28.11 -33.27
CA SER A 62 -6.70 28.09 -33.58
C SER A 62 -7.30 29.50 -33.46
N LEU A 63 -6.94 30.25 -32.42
CA LEU A 63 -7.34 31.65 -32.26
C LEU A 63 -6.81 32.54 -33.40
N GLN A 64 -5.55 32.36 -33.78
CA GLN A 64 -4.96 33.08 -34.93
C GLN A 64 -5.75 32.83 -36.22
N ARG A 65 -6.16 31.58 -36.49
CA ARG A 65 -6.97 31.25 -37.67
C ARG A 65 -8.35 31.89 -37.62
N LEU A 66 -9.02 31.81 -36.47
CA LEU A 66 -10.33 32.44 -36.27
C LEU A 66 -10.29 33.94 -36.58
N VAL A 67 -9.26 34.63 -36.08
CA VAL A 67 -9.08 36.07 -36.29
C VAL A 67 -8.73 36.39 -37.75
N ALA A 68 -7.91 35.56 -38.40
CA ALA A 68 -7.61 35.72 -39.82
C ALA A 68 -8.87 35.59 -40.69
N ASP A 69 -9.76 34.65 -40.36
CA ASP A 69 -11.04 34.46 -41.06
C ASP A 69 -12.01 35.62 -40.80
N ALA A 70 -11.97 36.23 -39.61
CA ALA A 70 -12.72 37.42 -39.24
C ALA A 70 -12.08 38.74 -39.74
N SER A 71 -11.39 38.72 -40.90
CA SER A 71 -10.71 39.88 -41.47
C SER A 71 -11.63 41.08 -41.73
N PHE A 72 -11.04 42.29 -41.71
CA PHE A 72 -11.78 43.53 -42.01
C PHE A 72 -12.40 43.53 -43.40
N ASN A 73 -11.79 42.87 -44.39
CA ASN A 73 -12.35 42.77 -45.74
C ASN A 73 -13.72 42.07 -45.74
N ARG A 74 -13.83 40.93 -45.03
CA ARG A 74 -15.09 40.20 -44.87
C ARG A 74 -16.13 40.99 -44.07
N PHE A 75 -15.68 41.68 -43.03
CA PHE A 75 -16.53 42.59 -42.26
C PHE A 75 -17.09 43.72 -43.14
N ALA A 76 -16.23 44.42 -43.88
CA ALA A 76 -16.63 45.53 -44.74
C ALA A 76 -17.52 45.10 -45.91
N HIS A 77 -17.31 43.90 -46.45
CA HIS A 77 -18.20 43.32 -47.46
C HIS A 77 -19.60 43.07 -46.90
N SER A 78 -19.70 42.55 -45.67
CA SER A 78 -20.97 42.20 -45.02
C SER A 78 -21.73 43.43 -44.49
N PHE A 79 -21.01 44.47 -44.08
CA PHE A 79 -21.55 45.73 -43.55
C PHE A 79 -21.30 46.91 -44.49
N HIS A 80 -21.35 46.67 -45.81
CA HIS A 80 -20.97 47.64 -46.84
C HIS A 80 -21.64 49.03 -46.70
N PRO A 81 -22.96 49.17 -46.43
CA PRO A 81 -23.59 50.48 -46.29
C PRO A 81 -22.99 51.33 -45.16
N LEU A 82 -22.65 50.69 -44.03
CA LEU A 82 -22.07 51.34 -42.86
C LEU A 82 -20.62 51.77 -43.15
N CYS A 83 -19.84 50.87 -43.76
CA CYS A 83 -18.45 51.13 -44.12
C CYS A 83 -18.32 52.25 -45.17
N LYS A 84 -19.28 52.37 -46.09
CA LYS A 84 -19.30 53.45 -47.09
C LYS A 84 -19.59 54.83 -46.46
N GLN A 85 -20.44 54.88 -45.44
CA GLN A 85 -20.79 56.14 -44.77
C GLN A 85 -19.66 56.65 -43.88
N ASN A 86 -19.00 55.76 -43.12
CA ASN A 86 -17.90 56.13 -42.25
C ASN A 86 -16.86 55.00 -42.15
N PRO A 87 -15.88 54.96 -43.07
CA PRO A 87 -14.89 53.88 -43.11
C PRO A 87 -13.97 53.88 -41.87
N GLN A 88 -13.64 55.05 -41.34
CA GLN A 88 -12.80 55.17 -40.14
C GLN A 88 -13.49 54.58 -38.91
N MET A 89 -14.77 54.92 -38.69
CA MET A 89 -15.53 54.38 -37.58
C MET A 89 -15.70 52.86 -37.69
N ALA A 90 -15.99 52.35 -38.90
CA ALA A 90 -16.13 50.91 -39.13
C ALA A 90 -14.83 50.14 -38.85
N GLU A 91 -13.67 50.71 -39.20
CA GLU A 91 -12.36 50.12 -38.91
C GLU A 91 -12.07 50.08 -37.41
N VAL A 92 -12.40 51.16 -36.69
CA VAL A 92 -12.25 51.21 -35.22
C VAL A 92 -13.14 50.17 -34.54
N ILE A 93 -14.41 50.05 -34.96
CA ILE A 93 -15.35 49.04 -34.42
C ILE A 93 -14.82 47.63 -34.66
N HIS A 94 -14.35 47.32 -35.87
CA HIS A 94 -13.81 46.00 -36.18
C HIS A 94 -12.57 45.67 -35.35
N LYS A 95 -11.62 46.60 -35.23
CA LYS A 95 -10.43 46.43 -34.39
C LYS A 95 -10.79 46.17 -32.93
N GLN A 96 -11.73 46.95 -32.39
CA GLN A 96 -12.21 46.77 -31.01
C GLN A 96 -12.85 45.39 -30.83
N PHE A 97 -13.75 45.01 -31.73
CA PHE A 97 -14.39 43.69 -31.71
C PHE A 97 -13.38 42.55 -31.72
N ILE A 98 -12.37 42.59 -32.60
CA ILE A 98 -11.34 41.55 -32.67
C ILE A 98 -10.51 41.50 -31.38
N SER A 99 -10.11 42.65 -30.83
CA SER A 99 -9.35 42.73 -29.58
C SER A 99 -10.14 42.12 -28.41
N ASP A 100 -11.43 42.49 -28.29
CA ASP A 100 -12.29 42.02 -27.21
C ASP A 100 -12.58 40.51 -27.35
N LEU A 101 -12.80 40.03 -28.57
CA LEU A 101 -12.97 38.62 -28.86
C LEU A 101 -11.73 37.80 -28.51
N GLN A 102 -10.54 38.25 -28.92
CA GLN A 102 -9.29 37.58 -28.59
C GLN A 102 -9.05 37.53 -27.09
N LYS A 103 -9.26 38.65 -26.40
CA LYS A 103 -9.12 38.74 -24.95
C LYS A 103 -10.09 37.80 -24.24
N ALA A 104 -11.37 37.83 -24.59
CA ALA A 104 -12.38 36.99 -23.98
C ALA A 104 -12.07 35.49 -24.15
N ILE A 105 -11.71 35.06 -25.37
CA ILE A 105 -11.34 33.67 -25.64
C ILE A 105 -10.07 33.28 -24.86
N GLN A 106 -9.05 34.14 -24.81
CA GLN A 106 -7.82 33.82 -24.09
C GLN A 106 -8.07 33.70 -22.58
N GLU A 107 -8.90 34.58 -22.02
CA GLU A 107 -9.33 34.50 -20.63
C GLU A 107 -10.13 33.23 -20.35
N ASP A 108 -11.04 32.83 -21.25
CA ASP A 108 -11.79 31.57 -21.12
C ASP A 108 -10.86 30.35 -21.17
N ILE A 109 -9.88 30.34 -22.08
CA ILE A 109 -8.90 29.25 -22.16
C ILE A 109 -8.11 29.16 -20.85
N ASN A 110 -7.66 30.31 -20.32
CA ASN A 110 -6.91 30.33 -19.07
C ASN A 110 -7.79 29.86 -17.89
N ARG A 111 -9.06 30.29 -17.84
CA ARG A 111 -10.03 29.78 -16.85
C ARG A 111 -10.17 28.27 -16.92
N VAL A 112 -10.32 27.69 -18.10
CA VAL A 112 -10.42 26.23 -18.28
C VAL A 112 -9.14 25.51 -17.84
N ILE A 113 -7.97 26.09 -18.11
CA ILE A 113 -6.67 25.53 -17.66
C ILE A 113 -6.60 25.53 -16.13
N GLU A 114 -6.98 26.62 -15.49
CA GLU A 114 -6.95 26.80 -14.03
C GLU A 114 -8.00 25.93 -13.32
N GLU A 115 -9.27 26.03 -13.72
CA GLU A 115 -10.38 25.25 -13.15
C GLU A 115 -10.17 23.73 -13.30
N GLY A 116 -9.57 23.32 -14.42
CA GLY A 116 -9.31 21.92 -14.71
C GLY A 116 -8.00 21.38 -14.12
N ASP A 117 -7.21 22.21 -13.44
CA ASP A 117 -5.82 21.91 -13.04
C ASP A 117 -5.03 21.26 -14.19
N LEU A 118 -5.23 21.76 -15.42
CA LEU A 118 -4.85 21.03 -16.63
C LEU A 118 -3.33 20.88 -16.72
N GLN A 119 -2.58 21.86 -16.21
CA GLN A 119 -1.13 21.78 -16.10
C GLN A 119 -0.69 20.54 -15.32
N VAL A 120 -1.20 20.37 -14.09
CA VAL A 120 -0.83 19.25 -13.21
C VAL A 120 -1.23 17.92 -13.85
N LYS A 121 -2.43 17.83 -14.42
CA LYS A 121 -2.92 16.59 -15.05
C LYS A 121 -2.11 16.20 -16.28
N LEU A 122 -1.75 17.15 -17.14
CA LEU A 122 -0.95 16.87 -18.34
C LEU A 122 0.51 16.54 -18.01
N GLU A 123 1.08 17.20 -17.01
CA GLU A 123 2.42 16.87 -16.50
C GLU A 123 2.45 15.48 -15.85
N GLU A 124 1.42 15.11 -15.08
CA GLU A 124 1.28 13.77 -14.51
C GLU A 124 1.13 12.70 -15.59
N LEU A 125 0.37 12.97 -16.66
CA LEU A 125 0.28 12.06 -17.81
C LEU A 125 1.64 11.90 -18.51
N ASP A 126 2.40 12.98 -18.68
CA ASP A 126 3.76 12.92 -19.22
C ASP A 126 4.65 12.00 -18.33
N ARG A 127 4.53 12.12 -17.00
CA ARG A 127 5.25 11.29 -16.02
C ARG A 127 4.83 9.81 -16.07
N LEU A 128 3.53 9.52 -16.08
CA LEU A 128 3.02 8.15 -16.11
C LEU A 128 3.39 7.42 -17.41
N GLU A 129 3.34 8.13 -18.54
CA GLU A 129 3.77 7.58 -19.82
C GLU A 129 5.27 7.26 -19.83
N GLU A 130 6.09 8.10 -19.20
CA GLU A 130 7.52 7.85 -19.03
C GLU A 130 7.77 6.58 -18.22
N GLN A 131 7.07 6.42 -17.10
CA GLN A 131 7.18 5.25 -16.23
C GLN A 131 6.75 3.95 -16.93
N ALA A 132 5.75 4.03 -17.82
CA ALA A 132 5.20 2.89 -18.53
C ALA A 132 5.95 2.54 -19.84
N LYS A 133 6.97 3.31 -20.26
CA LYS A 133 7.66 3.12 -21.55
C LYS A 133 8.15 1.70 -21.82
N ASN A 134 8.59 1.01 -20.77
CA ASN A 134 9.20 -0.31 -20.86
C ASN A 134 8.24 -1.44 -20.46
N THR A 135 6.96 -1.15 -20.22
CA THR A 135 5.96 -2.17 -19.85
C THR A 135 5.48 -2.87 -21.12
N PRO A 136 5.78 -4.16 -21.33
CA PRO A 136 5.34 -4.87 -22.52
C PRO A 136 3.84 -5.21 -22.42
N GLY A 137 3.13 -5.08 -23.54
CA GLY A 137 1.73 -5.50 -23.68
C GLY A 137 0.71 -4.37 -23.53
N PRO A 138 -0.57 -4.65 -23.82
CA PRO A 138 -1.64 -3.68 -23.69
C PRO A 138 -1.89 -3.37 -22.21
N ALA A 139 -2.03 -2.08 -21.89
CA ALA A 139 -2.44 -1.65 -20.56
C ALA A 139 -3.88 -2.13 -20.25
N TRP A 140 -4.13 -2.50 -19.00
CA TRP A 140 -5.45 -2.91 -18.54
C TRP A 140 -6.51 -1.82 -18.82
N ARG A 141 -7.74 -2.26 -19.11
CA ARG A 141 -8.91 -1.41 -19.29
C ARG A 141 -10.06 -2.04 -18.50
N PRO A 142 -10.94 -1.22 -17.87
CA PRO A 142 -12.14 -1.73 -17.22
C PRO A 142 -12.93 -2.61 -18.18
N SER A 143 -13.31 -3.80 -17.71
CA SER A 143 -14.14 -4.74 -18.47
C SER A 143 -15.58 -4.24 -18.65
N GLY A 144 -16.00 -3.30 -17.78
CA GLY A 144 -17.39 -2.86 -17.67
C GLY A 144 -18.22 -3.72 -16.73
N ILE A 145 -17.61 -4.72 -16.09
CA ILE A 145 -18.21 -5.57 -15.07
C ILE A 145 -17.58 -5.20 -13.73
N PRO A 146 -18.28 -4.45 -12.86
CA PRO A 146 -17.70 -3.93 -11.62
C PRO A 146 -17.11 -5.00 -10.72
N GLU A 147 -17.75 -6.16 -10.61
CA GLU A 147 -17.29 -7.28 -9.79
C GLU A 147 -15.91 -7.77 -10.24
N GLN A 148 -15.68 -7.85 -11.55
CA GLN A 148 -14.40 -8.28 -12.12
C GLN A 148 -13.32 -7.19 -11.98
N ASP A 149 -13.69 -5.94 -12.20
CA ASP A 149 -12.75 -4.82 -12.18
C ASP A 149 -12.21 -4.57 -10.76
N VAL A 150 -13.07 -4.72 -9.75
CA VAL A 150 -12.69 -4.56 -8.33
C VAL A 150 -11.78 -5.69 -7.84
N CYS A 151 -11.88 -6.90 -8.39
CA CYS A 151 -11.01 -8.02 -8.00
C CYS A 151 -9.52 -7.65 -8.09
N SER A 152 -9.11 -6.89 -9.12
CA SER A 152 -7.71 -6.48 -9.29
C SER A 152 -7.15 -5.71 -8.09
N VAL A 153 -7.99 -4.90 -7.44
CA VAL A 153 -7.65 -4.10 -6.26
C VAL A 153 -7.70 -4.93 -4.98
N LEU A 154 -8.64 -5.86 -4.88
CA LEU A 154 -8.85 -6.67 -3.67
C LEU A 154 -7.88 -7.85 -3.54
N VAL A 155 -7.37 -8.39 -4.65
CA VAL A 155 -6.51 -9.58 -4.66
C VAL A 155 -5.28 -9.42 -3.74
N PRO A 156 -4.49 -8.33 -3.79
CA PRO A 156 -3.33 -8.18 -2.90
C PRO A 156 -3.70 -8.15 -1.42
N TYR A 157 -4.85 -7.55 -1.08
CA TYR A 157 -5.33 -7.50 0.30
C TYR A 157 -5.69 -8.89 0.82
N HIS A 158 -6.46 -9.66 0.04
CA HIS A 158 -6.84 -11.02 0.41
C HIS A 158 -5.63 -11.97 0.46
N GLN A 159 -4.66 -11.82 -0.45
CA GLN A 159 -3.41 -12.56 -0.38
C GLN A 159 -2.66 -12.29 0.93
N GLY A 160 -2.56 -11.03 1.36
CA GLY A 160 -1.95 -10.69 2.64
C GLY A 160 -2.68 -11.30 3.85
N GLN A 161 -4.01 -11.31 3.83
CA GLN A 161 -4.81 -11.96 4.89
C GLN A 161 -4.58 -13.48 4.92
N GLU A 162 -4.57 -14.13 3.76
CA GLU A 162 -4.34 -15.56 3.62
C GLU A 162 -2.96 -15.95 4.16
N GLU A 163 -1.92 -15.19 3.82
CA GLU A 163 -0.57 -15.40 4.31
C GLU A 163 -0.48 -15.27 5.83
N TYR A 164 -1.14 -14.27 6.41
CA TYR A 164 -1.20 -14.07 7.85
C TYR A 164 -1.86 -15.25 8.56
N VAL A 165 -3.07 -15.63 8.13
CA VAL A 165 -3.83 -16.75 8.74
C VAL A 165 -3.03 -18.05 8.62
N ARG A 166 -2.41 -18.30 7.48
CA ARG A 166 -1.56 -19.48 7.26
C ARG A 166 -0.36 -19.52 8.21
N ARG A 167 0.23 -18.36 8.53
CA ARG A 167 1.33 -18.26 9.50
C ARG A 167 0.86 -18.61 10.92
N GLU A 168 -0.24 -18.01 11.36
CA GLU A 168 -0.79 -18.28 12.70
C GLU A 168 -1.26 -19.73 12.85
N LEU A 169 -1.89 -20.29 11.82
CA LEU A 169 -2.30 -21.69 11.82
C LEU A 169 -1.10 -22.64 12.01
N ARG A 170 0.00 -22.40 11.30
CA ARG A 170 1.23 -23.21 11.45
C ARG A 170 1.82 -23.10 12.86
N LYS A 171 1.75 -21.92 13.48
CA LYS A 171 2.21 -21.71 14.85
C LYS A 171 1.39 -22.54 15.83
N LEU A 172 0.06 -22.44 15.74
CA LEU A 172 -0.87 -23.21 16.58
C LEU A 172 -0.72 -24.72 16.39
N GLN A 173 -0.54 -25.18 15.14
CA GLN A 173 -0.32 -26.60 14.86
C GLN A 173 0.96 -27.14 15.50
N LYS A 174 2.06 -26.37 15.46
CA LYS A 174 3.32 -26.76 16.12
C LYS A 174 3.18 -26.84 17.63
N GLU A 175 2.54 -25.83 18.23
CA GLU A 175 2.31 -25.80 19.67
C GLU A 175 1.40 -26.95 20.13
N ASN A 176 0.30 -27.19 19.41
CA ASN A 176 -0.62 -28.29 19.70
C ASN A 176 0.08 -29.65 19.57
N ALA A 177 0.90 -29.85 18.53
CA ALA A 177 1.69 -31.08 18.39
C ALA A 177 2.64 -31.31 19.58
N ALA A 178 3.33 -30.26 20.04
CA ALA A 178 4.20 -30.34 21.21
C ALA A 178 3.42 -30.64 22.49
N LEU A 179 2.25 -30.01 22.68
CA LEU A 179 1.38 -30.26 23.82
C LEU A 179 0.82 -31.69 23.80
N ALA A 180 0.35 -32.17 22.64
CA ALA A 180 -0.15 -33.53 22.47
C ALA A 180 0.93 -34.57 22.81
N GLN A 181 2.18 -34.34 22.37
CA GLN A 181 3.30 -35.19 22.73
C GLN A 181 3.54 -35.20 24.25
N ARG A 182 3.53 -34.04 24.91
CA ARG A 182 3.70 -33.95 26.37
C ARG A 182 2.58 -34.67 27.13
N VAL A 183 1.33 -34.54 26.68
CA VAL A 183 0.19 -35.25 27.27
C VAL A 183 0.37 -36.76 27.12
N GLN A 184 0.79 -37.23 25.95
CA GLN A 184 1.02 -38.67 25.73
C GLN A 184 2.12 -39.20 26.65
N SER A 185 3.28 -38.55 26.70
CA SER A 185 4.37 -38.95 27.61
C SER A 185 3.94 -38.91 29.09
N GLY A 186 3.11 -37.92 29.47
CA GLY A 186 2.52 -37.85 30.79
C GLY A 186 1.60 -39.04 31.11
N ARG A 187 0.73 -39.42 30.17
CA ARG A 187 -0.13 -40.61 30.29
C ARG A 187 0.67 -41.90 30.41
N ASP A 188 1.71 -42.06 29.59
CA ASP A 188 2.57 -43.24 29.63
C ASP A 188 3.28 -43.37 30.99
N THR A 189 3.69 -42.22 31.57
CA THR A 189 4.29 -42.16 32.91
C THR A 189 3.29 -42.58 33.98
N ILE A 190 2.05 -42.08 33.92
CA ILE A 190 0.98 -42.45 34.85
C ILE A 190 0.72 -43.96 34.80
N VAL A 191 0.53 -44.52 33.61
CA VAL A 191 0.29 -45.97 33.42
C VAL A 191 1.43 -46.80 34.01
N ASN A 192 2.69 -46.41 33.78
CA ASN A 192 3.83 -47.10 34.38
C ASN A 192 3.81 -47.03 35.91
N THR A 193 3.56 -45.84 36.48
CA THR A 193 3.47 -45.70 37.94
C THR A 193 2.31 -46.51 38.54
N GLU A 194 1.16 -46.56 37.88
CA GLU A 194 0.02 -47.38 38.30
C GLU A 194 0.36 -48.87 38.30
N GLN A 195 1.05 -49.36 37.27
CA GLN A 195 1.51 -50.76 37.20
C GLN A 195 2.50 -51.09 38.33
N ARG A 196 3.44 -50.20 38.62
CA ARG A 196 4.40 -50.38 39.73
C ARG A 196 3.70 -50.40 41.09
N ILE A 197 2.71 -49.53 41.30
CA ILE A 197 1.90 -49.51 42.52
C ILE A 197 1.12 -50.82 42.64
N ALA A 198 0.47 -51.27 41.57
CA ALA A 198 -0.28 -52.53 41.57
C ALA A 198 0.62 -53.74 41.91
N ALA A 199 1.80 -53.83 41.28
CA ALA A 199 2.76 -54.89 41.56
C ALA A 199 3.24 -54.87 43.02
N ALA A 200 3.56 -53.69 43.56
CA ALA A 200 3.94 -53.56 44.98
C ALA A 200 2.78 -53.97 45.90
N VAL A 201 1.54 -53.55 45.60
CA VAL A 201 0.36 -53.94 46.38
C VAL A 201 0.19 -55.47 46.38
N ASP A 202 0.37 -56.14 45.23
CA ASP A 202 0.23 -57.58 45.14
C ASP A 202 1.38 -58.33 45.85
N GLU A 203 2.61 -57.83 45.80
CA GLU A 203 3.75 -58.35 46.58
C GLU A 203 3.49 -58.25 48.10
N TRP A 204 2.96 -57.11 48.55
CA TRP A 204 2.61 -56.90 49.96
C TRP A 204 1.49 -57.85 50.40
N LYS A 205 0.45 -58.03 49.57
CA LYS A 205 -0.62 -59.01 49.84
C LYS A 205 -0.06 -60.44 49.94
N GLY A 206 0.85 -60.84 49.05
CA GLY A 206 1.52 -62.13 49.11
C GLY A 206 2.30 -62.32 50.41
N SER A 207 3.10 -61.31 50.79
CA SER A 207 3.90 -61.34 52.03
C SER A 207 3.02 -61.43 53.29
N VAL A 208 1.87 -60.74 53.30
CA VAL A 208 0.90 -60.83 54.40
C VAL A 208 0.26 -62.22 54.45
N ALA A 209 -0.14 -62.78 53.31
CA ALA A 209 -0.70 -64.13 53.27
C ALA A 209 0.30 -65.21 53.73
N ASP A 210 1.58 -65.07 53.35
CA ASP A 210 2.66 -65.96 53.81
C ASP A 210 2.87 -65.85 55.32
N LEU A 211 2.81 -64.64 55.88
CA LEU A 211 2.87 -64.41 57.33
C LEU A 211 1.66 -65.04 58.04
N GLU A 212 0.44 -64.88 57.51
CA GLU A 212 -0.78 -65.50 58.05
C GLU A 212 -0.70 -67.03 58.04
N SER A 213 -0.18 -67.61 56.96
CA SER A 213 0.10 -69.06 56.85
C SER A 213 1.12 -69.50 57.90
N PHE A 214 2.22 -68.75 58.06
CA PHE A 214 3.25 -69.01 59.05
C PHE A 214 2.69 -68.93 60.49
N MET A 215 1.93 -67.90 60.83
CA MET A 215 1.27 -67.78 62.14
C MET A 215 0.29 -68.92 62.39
N SER A 216 -0.49 -69.32 61.37
CA SER A 216 -1.41 -70.45 61.46
C SER A 216 -0.69 -71.78 61.71
N SER A 217 0.55 -71.93 61.25
CA SER A 217 1.39 -73.11 61.52
C SER A 217 2.01 -73.12 62.92
N LEU A 218 2.18 -71.94 63.53
CA LEU A 218 2.73 -71.78 64.88
C LEU A 218 1.69 -71.89 65.99
N CYS A 219 0.41 -71.82 65.65
CA CYS A 219 -0.68 -72.18 66.55
C CYS A 219 -0.95 -73.69 66.41
N PRO A 220 -0.62 -74.53 67.40
CA PRO A 220 -1.19 -75.86 67.47
C PRO A 220 -2.71 -75.69 67.58
N SER A 221 -3.47 -76.45 66.81
CA SER A 221 -4.86 -76.69 67.14
C SER A 221 -4.89 -77.24 68.56
N GLU A 222 -5.28 -76.42 69.53
CA GLU A 222 -5.70 -76.90 70.85
C GLU A 222 -6.97 -77.72 70.64
N ASN A 223 -6.80 -78.99 70.29
CA ASN A 223 -7.80 -80.02 70.56
C ASN A 223 -7.77 -80.27 72.07
N PHE A 224 -8.44 -79.42 72.85
CA PHE A 224 -8.96 -79.81 74.17
C PHE A 224 -10.26 -80.60 73.98
N GLU A 225 -10.19 -81.77 73.34
CA GLU A 225 -11.22 -82.79 73.48
C GLU A 225 -10.56 -84.17 73.51
N SER A 226 -10.66 -84.80 74.70
CA SER A 226 -10.73 -86.24 75.00
C SER A 226 -9.67 -86.79 75.98
N LEU A 227 -10.20 -87.02 77.20
CA LEU A 227 -9.80 -87.89 78.31
C LEU A 227 -8.52 -87.56 79.12
#